data_AF-A0A815R027-F1
#
_entry.id   AF-A0A815R027-F1
#
_cell.length_a   1.000
_cell.length_b   1.000
_cell.length_c   1.000
_cell.angle_alpha   90.00
_cell.angle_beta   90.00
_cell.angle_gamma   90.00
#
_symmetry.space_group_name_H-M   'P 1'
#
loop_
_entity.id
_entity.type
_entity.pdbx_description
1 polymer ?
#
loop_
_entity_poly.entity_id
_entity_poly.type
_entity_poly.pdbx_seq_one_letter_code
_entity_poly.pdbx_strand_id
1 'polypeptide(L)'
;MNKTNAANIIVKLHDTDYLNSRNKCQKAYVDLQTALMRYAIEQERYLDAFHLFDALLNGDLLNTTSYFYNVTGIKNYFNYLLTNEPEDQGYFVPFVTRADRRKQIHVGNLSYGSQSDTVEKMLLNDVMQSMAWKVAVIANANYSVMIYNGQLDIIIAVPLTMEWISQLTWTGTDELRQAPRSVWKVADTDPEIAGYIKTANNNRFFLATIRNAGHMVPYDQPRAMLDLLQRFLAAQPK
;
A
#
# COMPACT_ATOMS: atom_id res chain seq x y z
N MET A 1 -13.81 -6.50 -18.05
CA MET A 1 -12.78 -6.98 -17.10
C MET A 1 -13.48 -7.93 -16.13
N ASN A 2 -13.03 -9.18 -16.03
CA ASN A 2 -13.61 -10.15 -15.10
C ASN A 2 -13.37 -9.68 -13.66
N LYS A 3 -14.43 -9.66 -12.85
CA LYS A 3 -14.42 -9.30 -11.41
C LYS A 3 -13.38 -10.11 -10.60
N THR A 4 -12.96 -11.25 -11.14
CA THR A 4 -11.98 -12.20 -10.58
C THR A 4 -10.55 -11.64 -10.42
N ASN A 5 -10.13 -10.65 -11.21
CA ASN A 5 -8.73 -10.15 -11.13
C ASN A 5 -8.47 -9.23 -9.92
N ALA A 6 -9.50 -8.65 -9.31
CA ALA A 6 -9.33 -7.82 -8.11
C ALA A 6 -9.07 -8.67 -6.85
N ALA A 7 -9.61 -9.89 -6.84
CA ALA A 7 -9.50 -10.84 -5.73
C ALA A 7 -8.10 -11.45 -5.60
N ASN A 8 -7.35 -11.60 -6.70
CA ASN A 8 -6.07 -12.30 -6.73
C ASN A 8 -4.92 -11.59 -5.99
N ILE A 9 -5.13 -10.35 -5.57
CA ILE A 9 -4.07 -9.43 -5.16
C ILE A 9 -3.65 -9.62 -3.71
N ILE A 10 -4.45 -10.28 -2.88
CA ILE A 10 -4.16 -10.47 -1.43
C ILE A 10 -3.18 -11.62 -1.14
N VAL A 11 -2.83 -12.49 -2.10
CA VAL A 11 -2.06 -13.73 -1.81
C VAL A 11 -0.87 -13.90 -2.74
N LYS A 12 0.31 -13.53 -2.26
CA LYS A 12 1.58 -14.27 -2.50
C LYS A 12 2.73 -13.63 -1.71
N LEU A 13 2.65 -13.74 -0.40
CA LEU A 13 3.83 -13.74 0.47
C LEU A 13 3.95 -15.18 0.99
N HIS A 14 5.12 -15.80 0.86
CA HIS A 14 5.51 -17.11 1.44
C HIS A 14 5.32 -18.40 0.60
N ASP A 15 5.81 -18.42 -0.64
CA ASP A 15 6.14 -19.68 -1.35
C ASP A 15 7.61 -20.08 -1.08
N THR A 16 7.91 -20.50 0.15
CA THR A 16 9.18 -21.18 0.49
C THR A 16 8.88 -22.39 1.38
N ASP A 17 9.23 -23.57 0.89
CA ASP A 17 8.95 -24.93 1.44
C ASP A 17 9.59 -25.26 2.82
N TYR A 18 9.86 -24.26 3.65
CA TYR A 18 10.51 -24.41 4.97
C TYR A 18 9.57 -24.01 6.13
N LEU A 19 8.37 -24.59 6.19
CA LEU A 19 7.36 -24.20 7.19
C LEU A 19 6.95 -25.38 8.09
N ASN A 20 7.25 -25.26 9.40
CA ASN A 20 6.81 -26.16 10.48
C ASN A 20 5.26 -26.31 10.51
N SER A 21 4.73 -27.32 11.21
CA SER A 21 3.27 -27.57 11.31
C SER A 21 2.46 -26.35 11.75
N ARG A 22 2.98 -25.56 12.69
CA ARG A 22 2.37 -24.30 13.15
C ARG A 22 2.25 -23.27 12.00
N ASN A 23 3.27 -23.17 11.16
CA ASN A 23 3.28 -22.29 10.00
C ASN A 23 2.30 -22.78 8.92
N LYS A 24 2.10 -24.10 8.78
CA LYS A 24 1.08 -24.67 7.88
C LYS A 24 -0.34 -24.31 8.33
N CYS A 25 -0.63 -24.35 9.64
CA CYS A 25 -1.93 -23.93 10.17
C CYS A 25 -2.17 -22.43 9.99
N GLN A 26 -1.15 -21.59 10.21
CA GLN A 26 -1.25 -20.14 9.99
C GLN A 26 -1.49 -19.82 8.51
N LYS A 27 -0.74 -20.44 7.61
CA LYS A 27 -0.94 -20.30 6.16
C LYS A 27 -2.36 -20.71 5.75
N ALA A 28 -2.82 -21.88 6.20
CA ALA A 28 -4.16 -22.37 5.88
C ALA A 28 -5.27 -21.43 6.38
N TYR A 29 -5.10 -20.82 7.56
CA TYR A 29 -6.04 -19.83 8.07
C TYR A 29 -6.06 -18.57 7.18
N VAL A 30 -4.90 -18.00 6.85
CA VAL A 30 -4.79 -16.83 5.96
C VAL A 30 -5.37 -17.12 4.58
N ASP A 31 -5.07 -18.29 4.01
CA ASP A 31 -5.62 -18.74 2.73
C ASP A 31 -7.14 -18.83 2.77
N LEU A 32 -7.71 -19.38 3.85
CA LEU A 32 -9.16 -19.48 4.05
C LEU A 32 -9.81 -18.10 4.19
N GLN A 33 -9.29 -17.22 5.05
CA GLN A 33 -9.82 -15.86 5.21
C GLN A 33 -9.77 -15.11 3.88
N THR A 34 -8.70 -15.29 3.12
CA THR A 34 -8.59 -14.69 1.79
C THR A 34 -9.61 -15.24 0.82
N ALA A 35 -9.81 -16.56 0.77
CA ALA A 35 -10.84 -17.16 -0.09
C ALA A 35 -12.25 -16.63 0.26
N LEU A 36 -12.57 -16.47 1.54
CA LEU A 36 -13.83 -15.90 2.01
C LEU A 36 -13.98 -14.42 1.61
N MET A 37 -12.91 -13.61 1.75
CA MET A 37 -12.90 -12.21 1.31
C MET A 37 -13.16 -12.11 -0.19
N ARG A 38 -12.48 -12.92 -1.00
CA ARG A 38 -12.66 -12.97 -2.45
C ARG A 38 -14.10 -13.31 -2.82
N TYR A 39 -14.64 -14.36 -2.19
CA TYR A 39 -16.03 -14.74 -2.41
C TYR A 39 -17.00 -13.61 -2.06
N ALA A 40 -16.81 -12.93 -0.92
CA ALA A 40 -17.64 -11.79 -0.54
C ALA A 40 -17.56 -10.64 -1.56
N ILE A 41 -16.37 -10.29 -2.05
CA ILE A 41 -16.17 -9.28 -3.11
C ILE A 41 -16.90 -9.69 -4.40
N GLU A 42 -16.79 -10.95 -4.82
CA GLU A 42 -17.46 -11.47 -6.02
C GLU A 42 -18.99 -11.40 -5.92
N GLN A 43 -19.53 -11.56 -4.71
CA GLN A 43 -20.94 -11.41 -4.39
C GLN A 43 -21.35 -9.95 -4.09
N GLU A 44 -20.46 -8.98 -4.29
CA GLU A 44 -20.68 -7.55 -3.99
C GLU A 44 -21.01 -7.26 -2.51
N ARG A 45 -20.65 -8.18 -1.63
CA ARG A 45 -20.76 -8.06 -0.16
C ARG A 45 -19.51 -7.37 0.40
N TYR A 46 -19.28 -6.13 -0.02
CA TYR A 46 -18.03 -5.41 0.28
C TYR A 46 -17.82 -5.14 1.77
N LEU A 47 -18.90 -4.84 2.51
CA LEU A 47 -18.82 -4.68 3.96
C LEU A 47 -18.35 -5.97 4.67
N ASP A 48 -18.82 -7.13 4.22
CA ASP A 48 -18.37 -8.41 4.80
C ASP A 48 -16.90 -8.69 4.47
N ALA A 49 -16.48 -8.38 3.25
CA ALA A 49 -15.08 -8.45 2.86
C ALA A 49 -14.21 -7.51 3.71
N PHE A 50 -14.71 -6.30 4.00
CA PHE A 50 -14.04 -5.35 4.89
C PHE A 50 -13.84 -5.94 6.28
N HIS A 51 -14.90 -6.48 6.89
CA HIS A 51 -14.80 -7.06 8.23
C HIS A 51 -13.85 -8.27 8.30
N LEU A 52 -13.79 -9.10 7.26
CA LEU A 52 -12.83 -10.20 7.17
C LEU A 52 -11.38 -9.68 7.08
N PHE A 53 -11.14 -8.63 6.29
CA PHE A 53 -9.83 -7.99 6.19
C PHE A 53 -9.40 -7.33 7.50
N ASP A 54 -10.31 -6.58 8.13
CA ASP A 54 -10.07 -5.91 9.41
C ASP A 54 -9.75 -6.92 10.51
N ALA A 55 -10.52 -8.01 10.59
CA ALA A 55 -10.26 -9.13 11.50
C ALA A 55 -8.88 -9.77 11.27
N LEU A 56 -8.45 -9.88 10.01
CA LEU A 56 -7.20 -10.53 9.64
C LEU A 56 -5.97 -9.65 9.92
N LEU A 57 -6.02 -8.36 9.57
CA LEU A 57 -4.85 -7.49 9.51
C LEU A 57 -4.95 -6.26 10.42
N ASN A 58 -5.86 -5.33 10.11
CA ASN A 58 -5.91 -4.00 10.74
C ASN A 58 -6.32 -4.07 12.22
N GLY A 59 -7.56 -4.50 12.47
CA GLY A 59 -8.16 -4.55 13.79
C GLY A 59 -8.71 -3.20 14.26
N ASP A 60 -9.06 -2.30 13.34
CA ASP A 60 -9.47 -0.93 13.61
C ASP A 60 -10.90 -0.86 14.18
N LEU A 61 -11.80 -1.76 13.75
CA LEU A 61 -13.20 -1.80 14.18
C LEU A 61 -13.52 -2.95 15.13
N LEU A 62 -12.53 -3.73 15.53
CA LEU A 62 -12.72 -4.88 16.39
C LEU A 62 -12.78 -4.45 17.87
N ASN A 63 -13.64 -5.11 18.64
CA ASN A 63 -13.56 -5.08 20.10
C ASN A 63 -12.39 -5.93 20.65
N THR A 64 -11.66 -6.60 19.77
CA THR A 64 -10.53 -7.50 20.05
C THR A 64 -9.35 -7.12 19.16
N THR A 65 -8.22 -7.83 19.30
CA THR A 65 -7.06 -7.64 18.43
C THR A 65 -7.18 -8.42 17.11
N SER A 66 -6.54 -7.93 16.05
CA SER A 66 -6.48 -8.62 14.75
C SER A 66 -5.71 -9.94 14.83
N TYR A 67 -5.95 -10.84 13.89
CA TYR A 67 -5.18 -12.06 13.76
C TYR A 67 -3.68 -11.78 13.60
N PHE A 68 -3.32 -10.80 12.75
CA PHE A 68 -1.95 -10.36 12.54
C PHE A 68 -1.24 -10.00 13.85
N TYR A 69 -1.85 -9.15 14.69
CA TYR A 69 -1.27 -8.82 16.00
C TYR A 69 -1.13 -10.06 16.88
N ASN A 70 -2.16 -10.91 16.93
CA ASN A 70 -2.17 -12.09 17.80
C ASN A 70 -1.07 -13.10 17.46
N VAL A 71 -0.68 -13.22 16.19
CA VAL A 71 0.33 -14.19 15.76
C VAL A 71 1.74 -13.61 15.64
N THR A 72 1.88 -12.29 15.45
CA THR A 72 3.19 -11.63 15.26
C THR A 72 3.64 -10.80 16.47
N GLY A 73 2.71 -10.32 17.28
CA GLY A 73 2.96 -9.30 18.30
C GLY A 73 3.23 -7.89 17.76
N ILE A 74 3.19 -7.69 16.44
CA ILE A 74 3.42 -6.41 15.77
C ILE A 74 2.10 -5.64 15.71
N LYS A 75 2.11 -4.39 16.17
CA LYS A 75 0.99 -3.44 16.04
C LYS A 75 1.11 -2.61 14.78
N ASN A 76 2.33 -2.27 14.38
CA ASN A 76 2.61 -1.42 13.24
C ASN A 76 2.71 -2.23 11.95
N TYR A 77 1.60 -2.32 11.22
CA TYR A 77 1.56 -2.95 9.90
C TYR A 77 2.09 -2.04 8.76
N PHE A 78 2.54 -0.83 9.06
CA PHE A 78 3.18 0.05 8.08
C PHE A 78 4.66 -0.26 7.87
N ASN A 79 5.35 -0.84 8.84
CA ASN A 79 6.76 -1.19 8.71
C ASN A 79 7.09 -2.38 9.61
N TYR A 80 7.29 -3.56 9.03
CA TYR A 80 7.52 -4.79 9.81
C TYR A 80 8.85 -4.82 10.60
N LEU A 81 9.72 -3.83 10.44
CA LEU A 81 10.89 -3.66 11.31
C LEU A 81 10.55 -3.00 12.64
N LEU A 82 9.35 -2.41 12.77
CA LEU A 82 8.90 -1.67 13.94
C LEU A 82 7.70 -2.39 14.56
N THR A 83 7.79 -2.76 15.84
CA THR A 83 6.65 -3.39 16.54
C THR A 83 5.52 -2.39 16.79
N ASN A 84 5.86 -1.14 17.11
CA ASN A 84 4.93 -0.06 17.40
C ASN A 84 5.14 1.09 16.40
N GLU A 85 4.14 1.96 16.27
CA GLU A 85 4.32 3.21 15.54
C GLU A 85 5.34 4.09 16.24
N PRO A 86 6.24 4.77 15.50
CA PRO A 86 7.13 5.77 16.06
C PRO A 86 6.36 6.89 16.76
N GLU A 87 6.88 7.35 17.91
CA GLU A 87 6.23 8.38 18.73
C GLU A 87 6.02 9.69 17.95
N ASP A 88 6.95 10.03 17.07
CA ASP A 88 6.95 11.25 16.28
C ASP A 88 5.84 11.31 15.22
N GLN A 89 5.26 10.18 14.82
CA GLN A 89 4.05 10.17 14.00
C GLN A 89 2.83 10.76 14.74
N GLY A 90 2.86 10.78 16.07
CA GLY A 90 1.85 11.42 16.91
C GLY A 90 1.99 12.94 17.06
N TYR A 91 3.10 13.55 16.62
CA TYR A 91 3.41 14.96 16.94
C TYR A 91 2.56 15.98 16.17
N PHE A 92 1.99 15.60 15.03
CA PHE A 92 1.25 16.54 14.19
C PHE A 92 -0.02 17.06 14.87
N VAL A 93 -0.78 16.19 15.53
CA VAL A 93 -2.07 16.57 16.15
C VAL A 93 -1.87 17.58 17.30
N PRO A 94 -0.97 17.37 18.27
CA PRO A 94 -0.65 18.39 19.29
C PRO A 94 -0.15 19.71 18.70
N PHE A 95 0.61 19.66 17.60
CA PHE A 95 1.12 20.85 16.94
C PHE A 95 0.02 21.66 16.26
N VAL A 96 -0.81 21.03 15.41
CA VAL A 96 -1.82 21.72 14.59
C VAL A 96 -3.01 22.20 15.42
N THR A 97 -3.24 21.60 16.60
CA THR A 97 -4.31 22.00 17.53
C THR A 97 -3.96 23.19 18.42
N ARG A 98 -2.69 23.64 18.45
CA ARG A 98 -2.25 24.79 19.24
C ARG A 98 -2.96 26.08 18.81
N ALA A 99 -3.39 26.91 19.76
CA ALA A 99 -4.22 28.09 19.47
C ALA A 99 -3.57 29.11 18.50
N ASP A 100 -2.27 29.36 18.65
CA ASP A 100 -1.49 30.21 17.74
C ASP A 100 -1.40 29.61 16.33
N ARG A 101 -1.17 28.29 16.20
CA ARG A 101 -1.13 27.60 14.90
C ARG A 101 -2.47 27.65 14.21
N ARG A 102 -3.55 27.32 14.92
CA ARG A 102 -4.93 27.43 14.42
C ARG A 102 -5.26 28.85 13.93
N LYS A 103 -4.84 29.88 14.68
CA LYS A 103 -5.00 31.28 14.28
C LYS A 103 -4.24 31.61 13.00
N GLN A 104 -3.01 31.10 12.86
CA GLN A 104 -2.16 31.31 11.68
C GLN A 104 -2.69 30.63 10.41
N ILE A 105 -3.35 29.48 10.53
CA ILE A 105 -3.94 28.76 9.38
C ILE A 105 -5.44 29.04 9.16
N HIS A 106 -6.00 30.01 9.92
CA HIS A 106 -7.37 30.51 9.74
C HIS A 106 -8.50 29.48 9.82
N VAL A 107 -8.34 28.41 10.63
CA VAL A 107 -9.34 27.32 10.77
C VAL A 107 -10.52 27.65 11.71
N GLY A 108 -10.51 28.82 12.34
CA GLY A 108 -11.57 29.27 13.25
C GLY A 108 -11.81 28.29 14.41
N ASN A 109 -13.06 27.91 14.62
CA ASN A 109 -13.49 27.02 15.71
C ASN A 109 -13.61 25.54 15.31
N LEU A 110 -13.13 25.13 14.13
CA LEU A 110 -13.23 23.74 13.68
C LEU A 110 -12.29 22.83 14.47
N SER A 111 -12.80 21.78 15.11
CA SER A 111 -11.97 20.79 15.79
C SER A 111 -11.23 19.91 14.78
N TYR A 112 -9.92 19.75 14.96
CA TYR A 112 -9.12 18.86 14.11
C TYR A 112 -9.63 17.42 14.24
N GLY A 113 -9.79 16.72 13.11
CA GLY A 113 -10.17 15.31 13.07
C GLY A 113 -11.59 14.98 13.50
N SER A 114 -12.46 15.97 13.72
CA SER A 114 -13.78 15.76 14.36
C SER A 114 -14.77 14.86 13.59
N GLN A 115 -14.47 14.55 12.33
CA GLN A 115 -15.30 13.70 11.48
C GLN A 115 -14.55 12.45 10.97
N SER A 116 -13.31 12.20 11.43
CA SER A 116 -12.47 11.11 10.89
C SER A 116 -13.17 9.76 10.96
N ASP A 117 -13.60 9.36 12.17
CA ASP A 117 -14.29 8.08 12.41
C ASP A 117 -15.62 7.99 11.66
N THR A 118 -16.35 9.10 11.52
CA THR A 118 -17.62 9.13 10.80
C THR A 118 -17.39 8.89 9.33
N VAL A 119 -16.41 9.57 8.72
CA VAL A 119 -16.06 9.42 7.31
C VAL A 119 -15.61 7.98 7.03
N GLU A 120 -14.76 7.41 7.88
CA GLU A 120 -14.32 6.02 7.75
C GLU A 120 -15.50 5.04 7.76
N LYS A 121 -16.38 5.14 8.78
CA LYS A 121 -17.56 4.26 8.90
C LYS A 121 -18.52 4.36 7.71
N MET A 122 -18.65 5.55 7.13
CA MET A 122 -19.51 5.76 5.96
C MET A 122 -18.91 5.19 4.66
N LEU A 123 -17.59 4.94 4.62
CA LEU A 123 -16.87 4.46 3.44
C LEU A 123 -16.49 2.97 3.51
N LEU A 124 -16.83 2.24 4.57
CA LEU A 124 -16.46 0.82 4.72
C LEU A 124 -16.87 -0.04 3.53
N ASN A 125 -18.05 0.24 2.97
CA ASN A 125 -18.56 -0.49 1.81
C ASN A 125 -17.84 -0.15 0.49
N ASP A 126 -17.04 0.92 0.47
CA ASP A 126 -16.24 1.34 -0.68
C ASP A 126 -14.84 0.73 -0.68
N VAL A 127 -14.27 0.44 0.50
CA VAL A 127 -12.87 -0.01 0.65
C VAL A 127 -12.54 -1.24 -0.19
N MET A 128 -13.45 -2.22 -0.22
CA MET A 128 -13.23 -3.50 -0.92
C MET A 128 -13.66 -3.49 -2.38
N GLN A 129 -14.11 -2.35 -2.90
CA GLN A 129 -14.47 -2.22 -4.31
C GLN A 129 -13.22 -1.99 -5.19
N SER A 130 -13.16 -2.67 -6.33
CA SER A 130 -12.01 -2.54 -7.23
C SER A 130 -12.04 -1.23 -8.02
N MET A 131 -10.99 -0.42 -7.86
CA MET A 131 -10.73 0.77 -8.69
C MET A 131 -9.66 0.53 -9.77
N ALA A 132 -9.22 -0.72 -9.93
CA ALA A 132 -8.20 -1.17 -10.88
C ALA A 132 -8.39 -0.63 -12.30
N TRP A 133 -9.63 -0.62 -12.78
CA TRP A 133 -9.96 -0.17 -14.14
C TRP A 133 -9.67 1.32 -14.37
N LYS A 134 -9.78 2.17 -13.33
CA LYS A 134 -9.49 3.61 -13.45
C LYS A 134 -8.01 3.85 -13.73
N VAL A 135 -7.14 3.05 -13.10
CA VAL A 135 -5.68 3.11 -13.36
C VAL A 135 -5.39 2.74 -14.81
N ALA A 136 -6.03 1.70 -15.34
CA ALA A 136 -5.92 1.34 -16.75
C ALA A 136 -6.40 2.46 -17.69
N VAL A 137 -7.50 3.14 -17.36
CA VAL A 137 -8.01 4.29 -18.13
C VAL A 137 -6.98 5.43 -18.16
N ILE A 138 -6.42 5.79 -17.01
CA ILE A 138 -5.41 6.86 -16.92
C ILE A 138 -4.13 6.47 -17.64
N ALA A 139 -3.68 5.21 -17.51
CA ALA A 139 -2.46 4.73 -18.15
C ALA A 139 -2.59 4.60 -19.68
N ASN A 140 -3.81 4.39 -20.19
CA ASN A 140 -4.12 4.43 -21.62
C ASN A 140 -4.29 5.87 -22.15
N ALA A 141 -4.70 6.80 -21.28
CA ALA A 141 -4.67 8.20 -21.59
C ALA A 141 -3.20 8.69 -21.63
N ASN A 142 -2.93 9.75 -22.38
CA ASN A 142 -1.57 10.28 -22.59
C ASN A 142 -1.01 10.99 -21.33
N TYR A 143 -1.15 10.38 -20.15
CA TYR A 143 -0.65 10.85 -18.87
C TYR A 143 0.54 9.99 -18.43
N SER A 144 1.46 10.63 -17.70
CA SER A 144 2.48 9.90 -16.97
C SER A 144 1.90 9.36 -15.66
N VAL A 145 2.17 8.10 -15.34
CA VAL A 145 1.66 7.40 -14.16
C VAL A 145 2.83 6.83 -13.37
N MET A 146 2.86 7.08 -12.07
CA MET A 146 3.81 6.46 -11.16
C MET A 146 3.06 5.74 -10.05
N ILE A 147 3.42 4.47 -9.85
CA ILE A 147 3.01 3.65 -8.71
C ILE A 147 4.27 3.33 -7.93
N TYR A 148 4.26 3.57 -6.62
CA TYR A 148 5.41 3.31 -5.76
C TYR A 148 4.99 2.62 -4.47
N ASN A 149 5.86 1.76 -3.94
CA ASN A 149 5.68 1.10 -2.64
C ASN A 149 6.99 1.10 -1.85
N GLY A 150 6.87 1.18 -0.52
CA GLY A 150 7.96 0.82 0.38
C GLY A 150 8.13 -0.70 0.49
N GLN A 151 9.37 -1.16 0.50
CA GLN A 151 9.71 -2.58 0.63
C GLN A 151 9.25 -3.23 1.95
N LEU A 152 9.07 -2.43 3.00
CA LEU A 152 8.78 -2.87 4.37
C LEU A 152 7.28 -2.80 4.73
N ASP A 153 6.43 -2.39 3.79
CA ASP A 153 4.97 -2.30 3.98
C ASP A 153 4.32 -3.69 4.00
N ILE A 154 3.45 -3.93 4.99
CA ILE A 154 2.68 -5.18 5.12
C ILE A 154 1.30 -5.01 4.49
N ILE A 155 0.62 -3.89 4.73
CA ILE A 155 -0.77 -3.69 4.34
C ILE A 155 -0.93 -3.55 2.83
N ILE A 156 -0.03 -2.82 2.16
CA ILE A 156 0.02 -2.68 0.70
C ILE A 156 1.39 -3.13 0.17
N ALA A 157 1.73 -4.38 0.47
CA ALA A 157 3.04 -4.94 0.17
C ALA A 157 3.37 -4.95 -1.33
N VAL A 158 4.67 -4.82 -1.65
CA VAL A 158 5.21 -4.81 -3.02
C VAL A 158 4.66 -5.95 -3.91
N PRO A 159 4.62 -7.23 -3.45
CA PRO A 159 4.11 -8.30 -4.29
C PRO A 159 2.63 -8.14 -4.66
N LEU A 160 1.80 -7.58 -3.77
CA LEU A 160 0.38 -7.34 -4.03
C LEU A 160 0.23 -6.32 -5.16
N THR A 161 0.95 -5.19 -5.06
CA THR A 161 0.90 -4.15 -6.09
C THR A 161 1.47 -4.64 -7.43
N MET A 162 2.56 -5.41 -7.42
CA MET A 162 3.16 -5.98 -8.63
C MET A 162 2.22 -6.98 -9.32
N GLU A 163 1.57 -7.85 -8.55
CA GLU A 163 0.62 -8.81 -9.09
C GLU A 163 -0.60 -8.10 -9.69
N TRP A 164 -1.18 -7.15 -8.95
CA TRP A 164 -2.31 -6.33 -9.40
C TRP A 164 -2.03 -5.65 -10.74
N ILE A 165 -0.93 -4.88 -10.82
CA ILE A 165 -0.63 -4.10 -12.03
C ILE A 165 -0.32 -5.00 -13.22
N SER A 166 0.27 -6.18 -12.98
CA SER A 166 0.55 -7.17 -14.02
C SER A 166 -0.72 -7.82 -14.60
N GLN A 167 -1.83 -7.83 -13.86
CA GLN A 167 -3.12 -8.36 -14.29
C GLN A 167 -4.03 -7.31 -14.96
N LEU A 168 -3.67 -6.03 -14.91
CA LEU A 168 -4.42 -4.99 -15.61
C LEU A 168 -4.22 -5.09 -17.11
N THR A 169 -5.29 -4.86 -17.87
CA THR A 169 -5.26 -4.75 -19.33
C THR A 169 -5.18 -3.27 -19.72
N TRP A 170 -4.01 -2.85 -20.21
CA TRP A 170 -3.73 -1.49 -20.70
C TRP A 170 -2.56 -1.53 -21.71
N THR A 171 -2.28 -0.42 -22.37
CA THR A 171 -1.34 -0.35 -23.51
C THR A 171 0.08 -0.80 -23.17
N GLY A 172 0.54 -0.63 -21.93
CA GLY A 172 1.87 -1.01 -21.48
C GLY A 172 1.93 -2.31 -20.66
N THR A 173 0.86 -3.11 -20.61
CA THR A 173 0.82 -4.34 -19.80
C THR A 173 1.97 -5.30 -20.14
N ASP A 174 2.16 -5.63 -21.41
CA ASP A 174 3.16 -6.61 -21.82
C ASP A 174 4.58 -6.05 -21.70
N GLU A 175 4.76 -4.76 -22.01
CA GLU A 175 6.01 -4.05 -21.78
C GLU A 175 6.39 -4.08 -20.30
N LEU A 176 5.48 -3.77 -19.38
CA LEU A 176 5.75 -3.78 -17.94
C LEU A 176 6.11 -5.16 -17.40
N ARG A 177 5.44 -6.22 -17.89
CA ARG A 177 5.75 -7.61 -17.50
C ARG A 177 7.17 -7.99 -17.89
N GLN A 178 7.58 -7.63 -19.11
CA GLN A 178 8.91 -7.93 -19.66
C GLN A 178 9.99 -6.95 -19.21
N ALA A 179 9.60 -5.75 -18.76
CA ALA A 179 10.52 -4.69 -18.40
C ALA A 179 11.50 -5.16 -17.31
N PRO A 180 12.81 -4.95 -17.51
CA PRO A 180 13.81 -5.28 -16.51
C PRO A 180 13.62 -4.38 -15.29
N ARG A 181 13.94 -4.94 -14.12
CA ARG A 181 13.98 -4.16 -12.88
C ARG A 181 15.32 -3.45 -12.80
N SER A 182 15.33 -2.14 -13.02
CA SER A 182 16.54 -1.32 -12.96
C SER A 182 16.88 -0.94 -11.53
N VAL A 183 18.16 -1.04 -11.18
CA VAL A 183 18.69 -0.53 -9.89
C VAL A 183 18.79 0.98 -9.95
N TRP A 184 18.29 1.65 -8.92
CA TRP A 184 18.31 3.09 -8.78
C TRP A 184 19.02 3.51 -7.49
N LYS A 185 19.90 4.50 -7.62
CA LYS A 185 20.57 5.22 -6.54
C LYS A 185 20.22 6.71 -6.69
N VAL A 186 20.17 7.44 -5.58
CA VAL A 186 19.92 8.89 -5.64
C VAL A 186 21.11 9.59 -6.30
N ALA A 187 22.32 9.27 -5.87
CA ALA A 187 23.56 9.63 -6.57
C ALA A 187 24.37 8.38 -6.92
N ASP A 188 25.06 8.39 -8.06
CA ASP A 188 25.90 7.25 -8.48
C ASP A 188 26.99 6.91 -7.47
N THR A 189 27.46 7.90 -6.72
CA THR A 189 28.44 7.77 -5.64
C THR A 189 27.86 7.22 -4.35
N ASP A 190 26.54 7.12 -4.21
CA ASP A 190 25.94 6.58 -2.98
C ASP A 190 26.34 5.11 -2.81
N PRO A 191 26.74 4.69 -1.60
CA PRO A 191 27.07 3.30 -1.33
C PRO A 191 25.82 2.41 -1.38
N GLU A 192 24.65 2.95 -1.06
CA GLU A 192 23.41 2.22 -0.94
C GLU A 192 22.50 2.38 -2.17
N ILE A 193 21.76 1.32 -2.49
CA ILE A 193 20.69 1.34 -3.48
C ILE A 193 19.45 1.96 -2.85
N ALA A 194 18.89 2.98 -3.48
CA ALA A 194 17.66 3.65 -3.05
C ALA A 194 16.42 2.81 -3.37
N GLY A 195 16.44 2.11 -4.50
CA GLY A 195 15.30 1.29 -4.91
C GLY A 195 15.47 0.62 -6.25
N TYR A 196 14.32 0.21 -6.77
CA TYR A 196 14.21 -0.45 -8.05
C TYR A 196 13.07 0.14 -8.87
N ILE A 197 13.29 0.35 -10.17
CA ILE A 197 12.31 0.95 -11.07
C ILE A 197 12.10 0.04 -12.27
N LYS A 198 10.83 -0.19 -12.61
CA LYS A 198 10.42 -0.65 -13.94
C LYS A 198 9.74 0.49 -14.67
N THR A 199 9.99 0.62 -15.97
CA THR A 199 9.26 1.54 -16.83
C THR A 199 8.48 0.80 -17.91
N ALA A 200 7.40 1.42 -18.37
CA ALA A 200 6.62 0.96 -19.51
C ALA A 200 5.96 2.14 -20.23
N ASN A 201 5.29 1.86 -21.34
CA ASN A 201 4.55 2.80 -22.17
C ASN A 201 5.42 3.98 -22.64
N ASN A 202 6.58 3.67 -23.21
CA ASN A 202 7.59 4.65 -23.62
C ASN A 202 8.03 5.56 -22.46
N ASN A 203 8.40 4.97 -21.32
CA ASN A 203 8.81 5.68 -20.10
C ASN A 203 7.78 6.65 -19.51
N ARG A 204 6.48 6.46 -19.79
CA ARG A 204 5.40 7.23 -19.15
C ARG A 204 4.78 6.51 -17.96
N PHE A 205 5.07 5.23 -17.79
CA PHE A 205 4.62 4.45 -16.63
C PHE A 205 5.82 4.04 -15.79
N PHE A 206 5.77 4.31 -14.48
CA PHE A 206 6.84 4.03 -13.52
C PHE A 206 6.27 3.13 -12.43
N LEU A 207 6.92 1.99 -12.18
CA LEU A 207 6.64 1.12 -11.04
C LEU A 207 7.90 1.06 -10.18
N ALA A 208 7.85 1.72 -9.01
CA ALA A 208 8.99 1.88 -8.13
C ALA A 208 8.83 1.08 -6.82
N THR A 209 9.92 0.47 -6.38
CA THR A 209 10.04 -0.12 -5.04
C THR A 209 11.17 0.57 -4.31
N ILE A 210 10.86 1.22 -3.19
CA ILE A 210 11.83 1.97 -2.39
C ILE A 210 12.34 1.03 -1.28
N ARG A 211 13.67 0.85 -1.22
CA ARG A 211 14.30 0.02 -0.19
C ARG A 211 14.25 0.72 1.16
N ASN A 212 14.22 -0.07 2.23
CA ASN A 212 14.25 0.44 3.62
C ASN A 212 13.13 1.46 3.94
N ALA A 213 11.99 1.37 3.25
CA ALA A 213 10.81 2.19 3.50
C ALA A 213 9.58 1.30 3.73
N GLY A 214 8.72 1.66 4.67
CA GLY A 214 7.41 1.09 4.89
C GLY A 214 6.31 1.81 4.11
N HIS A 215 5.08 1.80 4.65
CA HIS A 215 3.89 2.40 4.06
C HIS A 215 4.08 3.91 3.80
N MET A 216 4.68 4.61 4.77
CA MET A 216 4.94 6.05 4.70
C MET A 216 6.32 6.33 4.10
N VAL A 217 6.50 6.02 2.81
CA VAL A 217 7.79 6.18 2.10
C VAL A 217 8.48 7.54 2.32
N PRO A 218 7.79 8.70 2.27
CA PRO A 218 8.43 9.99 2.53
C PRO A 218 8.96 10.15 3.96
N TYR A 219 8.36 9.45 4.93
CA TYR A 219 8.81 9.45 6.32
C TYR A 219 10.07 8.58 6.48
N ASP A 220 10.05 7.35 5.95
CA ASP A 220 11.17 6.40 6.12
C ASP A 220 12.39 6.74 5.23
N GLN A 221 12.15 7.21 4.01
CA GLN A 221 13.20 7.47 3.00
C GLN A 221 12.97 8.81 2.26
N PRO A 222 13.04 9.96 2.97
CA PRO A 222 12.72 11.28 2.40
C PRO A 222 13.61 11.66 1.21
N ARG A 223 14.92 11.35 1.28
CA ARG A 223 15.88 11.65 0.21
C ARG A 223 15.57 10.87 -1.07
N ALA A 224 15.27 9.58 -0.94
CA ALA A 224 14.90 8.75 -2.09
C ALA A 224 13.56 9.20 -2.69
N MET A 225 12.55 9.46 -1.85
CA MET A 225 11.24 9.90 -2.32
C MET A 225 11.32 11.23 -3.10
N LEU A 226 12.09 12.20 -2.61
CA LEU A 226 12.29 13.47 -3.30
C LEU A 226 12.92 13.29 -4.68
N ASP A 227 13.97 12.49 -4.77
CA ASP A 227 14.66 12.19 -6.03
C ASP A 227 13.75 11.45 -7.01
N LEU A 228 12.98 10.45 -6.54
CA LEU A 228 11.98 9.74 -7.36
C LEU A 228 10.92 10.70 -7.91
N LEU A 229 10.42 11.63 -7.08
CA LEU A 229 9.43 12.62 -7.51
C LEU A 229 10.01 13.56 -8.58
N GLN A 230 11.24 14.04 -8.39
CA GLN A 230 11.92 14.92 -9.36
C GLN A 230 12.13 14.20 -10.70
N ARG A 231 12.57 12.94 -10.66
CA ARG A 231 12.72 12.05 -11.81
C ARG A 231 11.42 11.85 -12.59
N PHE A 232 10.33 11.56 -11.87
CA PHE A 232 9.02 11.42 -12.47
C PHE A 232 8.55 12.71 -13.16
N LEU A 233 8.69 13.86 -12.48
CA LEU A 233 8.30 15.16 -13.04
C LEU A 233 9.14 15.56 -14.26
N ALA A 234 10.40 15.15 -14.31
CA ALA A 234 11.30 15.38 -15.45
C ALA A 234 11.14 14.33 -16.57
N ALA A 235 10.29 13.32 -16.41
CA ALA A 235 10.20 12.14 -17.28
C ALA A 235 11.55 11.41 -17.45
N GLN A 236 12.37 11.37 -16.41
CA GLN A 236 13.70 10.75 -16.37
C GLN A 236 13.72 9.58 -15.36
N PRO A 237 13.61 8.31 -15.79
CA PRO A 237 13.54 7.18 -14.86
C PRO A 237 14.84 6.80 -14.16
N LYS A 238 15.98 7.32 -14.61
CA LYS A 238 17.31 7.06 -14.08
C LYS A 238 18.25 8.23 -14.39
#